data_AF-A0A4U2YAG3-F1
#
_entry.id   AF-A0A4U2YAG3-F1
#
_cell.length_a   1.000
_cell.length_b   1.000
_cell.length_c   1.000
_cell.angle_alpha   90.00
_cell.angle_beta   90.00
_cell.angle_gamma   90.00
#
_symmetry.space_group_name_H-M   'P 1'
#
loop_
_entity.id
_entity.type
_entity.pdbx_description
1 polymer ?
#
loop_
_entity_poly.entity_id
_entity_poly.type
_entity_poly.pdbx_seq_one_letter_code
_entity_poly.pdbx_strand_id
1 'polypeptide(L)'
;MTCLDKFMLNSYLEDKLPLRVKQEVQRHLDTCSSCQFEFEQYLDELDTSDYEAEDVWQTEETIQNVIDKLPAYPMNVLKPVQKQPVQINWKKRSVDIVKKTTIAVAGLAMVVTFGTAVSPTFASYMNGIYASINPSEITVTKGPYNAKQVVDLFDKKQTDIGVKKAAENGFVQPLDMKVTDQGLTMEISAVVADPLRIMVLGSVKDSSGKKIPSFWKDQFSIISGDTVHEFREVRLKDKNGKVITYLDDKSELLRWLPLPNGENFAYGGQLGVYFNEENPMPDELILEMRVKRLTDTKGTWNFDIPIDMRPAKAAMKKVALNKKLETTTGATIELKEARFAPTATQLEFSNSNLNEKVVAGFRYELVDEKGTVVGKWDDMIKSDERDHNLNIIGMSYGSSVDFTTKWQPSTSFVHTYMPLDPAKNLTMKLDAVYTGEKVSSQTKLSLAELEKNPKKVDVAGNQITFKSIEMEVNEENTSIDIPVEAILAKDIVGLPKLLTVKDENGNEARVVRLMVNKKENQNGTIKLEGKLEVLFQKKDVKEITVFLDHVIKENKVDWEVQIKGEKK
;
A
#
# COMPACT_ATOMS: atom_id res chain seq x y z
N MET A 1 2.41 -38.09 -0.61
CA MET A 1 2.40 -36.72 -0.09
C MET A 1 3.50 -36.62 0.97
N THR A 2 4.18 -35.48 1.06
CA THR A 2 5.07 -35.16 2.20
C THR A 2 4.24 -35.01 3.47
N CYS A 3 4.87 -35.11 4.65
CA CYS A 3 4.18 -34.91 5.92
C CYS A 3 3.40 -33.59 5.93
N LEU A 4 2.21 -33.62 6.54
CA LEU A 4 1.30 -32.48 6.64
C LEU A 4 1.92 -31.43 7.57
N ASP A 5 1.80 -30.15 7.22
CA ASP A 5 2.17 -29.07 8.12
C ASP A 5 0.91 -28.49 8.81
N LYS A 6 1.14 -27.67 9.85
CA LYS A 6 0.07 -27.07 10.67
C LYS A 6 -0.98 -26.32 9.83
N PHE A 7 -0.58 -25.77 8.69
CA PHE A 7 -1.49 -25.10 7.75
C PHE A 7 -2.43 -26.07 7.03
N MET A 8 -1.91 -27.20 6.54
CA MET A 8 -2.73 -28.26 5.92
C MET A 8 -3.69 -28.90 6.92
N LEU A 9 -3.26 -29.10 8.17
CA LEU A 9 -4.11 -29.61 9.25
C LEU A 9 -5.23 -28.62 9.61
N ASN A 10 -4.94 -27.32 9.70
CA ASN A 10 -5.94 -26.29 9.93
C ASN A 10 -6.97 -26.18 8.81
N SER A 11 -6.50 -26.12 7.58
CA SER A 11 -7.39 -26.01 6.42
C SER A 11 -8.28 -27.24 6.27
N TYR A 12 -7.79 -28.41 6.71
CA TYR A 12 -8.56 -29.65 6.77
C TYR A 12 -9.66 -29.64 7.85
N LEU A 13 -9.36 -29.15 9.05
CA LEU A 13 -10.31 -29.01 10.17
C LEU A 13 -11.38 -27.95 9.90
N GLU A 14 -11.01 -26.82 9.30
CA GLU A 14 -11.92 -25.70 9.01
C GLU A 14 -12.72 -25.88 7.71
N ASP A 15 -12.64 -27.06 7.07
CA ASP A 15 -13.28 -27.40 5.79
C ASP A 15 -12.96 -26.43 4.63
N LYS A 16 -11.76 -25.83 4.65
CA LYS A 16 -11.30 -24.87 3.63
C LYS A 16 -10.59 -25.53 2.44
N LEU A 17 -10.43 -26.85 2.45
CA LEU A 17 -9.76 -27.61 1.38
C LEU A 17 -10.75 -28.08 0.30
N PRO A 18 -10.37 -28.03 -0.99
CA PRO A 18 -11.13 -28.67 -2.06
C PRO A 18 -11.30 -30.18 -1.82
N LEU A 19 -12.47 -30.74 -2.17
CA LEU A 19 -12.86 -32.14 -1.88
C LEU A 19 -11.78 -33.18 -2.20
N ARG A 20 -11.08 -33.01 -3.34
CA ARG A 20 -10.00 -33.92 -3.76
C ARG A 20 -8.81 -33.88 -2.80
N VAL A 21 -8.43 -32.68 -2.35
CA VAL A 21 -7.32 -32.47 -1.40
C VAL A 21 -7.71 -32.96 -0.01
N LYS A 22 -8.97 -32.76 0.39
CA LYS A 22 -9.53 -33.32 1.63
C LYS A 22 -9.42 -34.86 1.68
N GLN A 23 -9.74 -35.53 0.57
CA GLN A 23 -9.61 -36.99 0.45
C GLN A 23 -8.14 -37.47 0.47
N GLU A 24 -7.22 -36.68 -0.08
CA GLU A 24 -5.78 -36.98 -0.05
C GLU A 24 -5.21 -36.80 1.37
N VAL A 25 -5.60 -35.73 2.08
CA VAL A 25 -5.25 -35.47 3.49
C VAL A 25 -5.78 -36.58 4.40
N GLN A 26 -7.06 -36.94 4.30
CA GLN A 26 -7.64 -38.03 5.08
C GLN A 26 -6.88 -39.35 4.84
N ARG A 27 -6.65 -39.73 3.58
CA ARG A 27 -5.91 -40.96 3.25
C ARG A 27 -4.48 -40.95 3.81
N HIS A 28 -3.86 -39.79 3.91
CA HIS A 28 -2.51 -39.66 4.47
C HIS A 28 -2.50 -39.74 5.98
N LEU A 29 -3.48 -39.12 6.67
CA LEU A 29 -3.67 -39.28 8.11
C LEU A 29 -3.93 -40.74 8.48
N ASP A 30 -4.69 -41.48 7.66
CA ASP A 30 -4.96 -42.92 7.85
C ASP A 30 -3.72 -43.83 7.67
N THR A 31 -2.67 -43.34 7.00
CA THR A 31 -1.53 -44.16 6.56
C THR A 31 -0.16 -43.68 7.04
N CYS A 32 -0.07 -42.48 7.62
CA CYS A 32 1.18 -41.89 8.11
C CYS A 32 1.11 -41.66 9.63
N SER A 33 1.72 -42.57 10.40
CA SER A 33 1.73 -42.51 11.87
C SER A 33 2.38 -41.23 12.45
N SER A 34 3.34 -40.61 11.74
CA SER A 34 3.94 -39.35 12.18
C SER A 34 2.97 -38.18 12.07
N CYS A 35 2.21 -38.09 10.96
CA CYS A 35 1.21 -37.04 10.78
C CYS A 35 -0.02 -37.30 11.64
N GLN A 36 -0.37 -38.56 11.89
CA GLN A 36 -1.42 -38.92 12.83
C GLN A 36 -1.07 -38.45 14.25
N PHE A 37 0.15 -38.73 14.73
CA PHE A 37 0.62 -38.27 16.04
C PHE A 37 0.70 -36.75 16.15
N GLU A 38 1.20 -36.05 15.12
CA GLU A 38 1.21 -34.58 15.10
C GLU A 38 -0.21 -34.00 15.05
N PHE A 39 -1.15 -34.66 14.36
CA PHE A 39 -2.54 -34.23 14.31
C PHE A 39 -3.26 -34.45 15.66
N GLU A 40 -3.00 -35.57 16.33
CA GLU A 40 -3.49 -35.83 17.69
C GLU A 40 -2.95 -34.78 18.70
N GLN A 41 -1.63 -34.51 18.68
CA GLN A 41 -1.06 -33.42 19.50
C GLN A 41 -1.65 -32.05 19.16
N TYR A 42 -1.97 -31.82 17.89
CA TYR A 42 -2.56 -30.56 17.46
C TYR A 42 -4.02 -30.39 17.95
N LEU A 43 -4.78 -31.49 18.00
CA LEU A 43 -6.12 -31.48 18.59
C LEU A 43 -6.07 -31.27 20.11
N ASP A 44 -5.09 -31.88 20.80
CA ASP A 44 -4.86 -31.67 22.24
C ASP A 44 -4.43 -30.22 22.56
N GLU A 45 -3.70 -29.55 21.66
CA GLU A 45 -3.37 -28.11 21.77
C GLU A 45 -4.61 -27.19 21.61
N LEU A 46 -5.60 -27.61 20.83
CA LEU A 46 -6.84 -26.86 20.64
C LEU A 46 -7.79 -27.02 21.83
N ASP A 47 -7.76 -28.18 22.48
CA ASP A 47 -8.54 -28.50 23.69
C ASP A 47 -7.98 -27.83 24.97
N THR A 48 -6.73 -27.36 24.92
CA THR A 48 -6.05 -26.66 26.05
C THR A 48 -6.11 -25.14 25.98
N SER A 49 -6.83 -24.57 25.00
CA SER A 49 -7.19 -23.15 25.02
C SER A 49 -8.41 -22.95 25.94
N ASP A 50 -8.22 -22.21 27.05
CA ASP A 50 -9.22 -21.90 28.08
C ASP A 50 -10.45 -21.13 27.54
N TYR A 51 -11.27 -21.80 26.74
CA TYR A 51 -12.67 -21.47 26.57
C TYR A 51 -13.45 -22.66 27.10
N GLU A 52 -13.94 -22.53 28.33
CA GLU A 52 -15.06 -23.33 28.83
C GLU A 52 -16.26 -23.07 27.90
N ALA A 53 -16.34 -23.81 26.79
CA ALA A 53 -17.58 -24.02 26.09
C ALA A 53 -18.41 -24.96 26.96
N GLU A 54 -19.54 -24.47 27.48
CA GLU A 54 -20.49 -25.28 28.23
C GLU A 54 -20.80 -26.58 27.45
N ASP A 55 -20.43 -27.72 28.03
CA ASP A 55 -20.77 -29.05 27.55
C ASP A 55 -22.29 -29.20 27.46
N VAL A 56 -22.85 -29.03 26.27
CA VAL A 56 -24.18 -29.54 25.94
C VAL A 56 -24.04 -31.03 25.72
N TRP A 57 -24.13 -31.81 26.80
CA TRP A 57 -24.18 -33.27 26.74
C TRP A 57 -25.29 -33.72 25.79
N GLN A 58 -24.91 -34.30 24.66
CA GLN A 58 -25.84 -35.10 23.86
C GLN A 58 -26.19 -36.36 24.66
N THR A 59 -27.46 -36.73 24.63
CA THR A 59 -28.03 -37.80 25.46
C THR A 59 -27.22 -39.09 25.35
N GLU A 60 -27.17 -39.87 26.44
CA GLU A 60 -26.50 -41.17 26.55
C GLU A 60 -26.88 -42.13 25.40
N GLU A 61 -28.10 -41.98 24.87
CA GLU A 61 -28.62 -42.67 23.69
C GLU A 61 -27.89 -42.31 22.40
N THR A 62 -27.46 -41.06 22.23
CA THR A 62 -26.71 -40.57 21.07
C THR A 62 -25.28 -41.11 21.08
N ILE A 63 -24.67 -41.19 22.27
CA ILE A 63 -23.33 -41.76 22.46
C ILE A 63 -23.34 -43.26 22.15
N GLN A 64 -24.34 -43.99 22.64
CA GLN A 64 -24.44 -45.43 22.37
C GLN A 64 -24.69 -45.75 20.89
N ASN A 65 -25.48 -44.93 20.19
CA ASN A 65 -25.75 -45.08 18.75
C ASN A 65 -24.50 -44.87 17.87
N VAL A 66 -23.52 -44.11 18.37
CA VAL A 66 -22.23 -43.89 17.70
C VAL A 66 -21.27 -45.03 18.03
N ILE A 67 -21.20 -45.47 19.29
CA ILE A 67 -20.35 -46.61 19.71
C ILE A 67 -20.73 -47.89 18.98
N ASP A 68 -22.02 -48.17 18.82
CA ASP A 68 -22.53 -49.38 18.15
C ASP A 68 -22.24 -49.40 16.63
N LYS A 69 -21.86 -48.25 16.04
CA LYS A 69 -21.55 -48.09 14.61
C LYS A 69 -20.06 -48.06 14.30
N LEU A 70 -19.20 -48.11 15.31
CA LEU A 70 -17.75 -48.13 15.11
C LEU A 70 -17.25 -49.58 14.91
N PRO A 71 -16.49 -49.86 13.84
CA PRO A 71 -15.94 -51.20 13.62
C PRO A 71 -14.83 -51.51 14.63
N ALA A 72 -14.78 -52.76 15.11
CA ALA A 72 -13.75 -53.21 16.05
C ALA A 72 -12.36 -53.20 15.39
N TYR A 73 -11.48 -52.28 15.81
CA TYR A 73 -10.09 -52.27 15.39
C TYR A 73 -9.22 -53.22 16.23
N PRO A 74 -8.29 -53.98 15.62
CA PRO A 74 -7.43 -54.91 16.35
C PRO A 74 -6.22 -54.18 16.96
N MET A 75 -6.22 -54.07 18.29
CA MET A 75 -5.04 -53.70 19.10
C MET A 75 -4.01 -54.83 19.03
N ASN A 76 -3.06 -54.76 18.08
CA ASN A 76 -1.99 -55.76 18.00
C ASN A 76 -0.68 -55.24 17.37
N VAL A 77 -0.17 -54.07 17.77
CA VAL A 77 1.26 -53.75 17.54
C VAL A 77 1.82 -52.83 18.64
N LEU A 78 2.05 -53.36 19.83
CA LEU A 78 2.99 -52.77 20.78
C LEU A 78 4.08 -53.80 21.10
N LYS A 79 5.32 -53.53 20.69
CA LYS A 79 6.51 -54.20 21.24
C LYS A 79 7.38 -53.16 21.95
N PRO A 80 7.88 -53.43 23.16
CA PRO A 80 8.74 -52.51 23.89
C PRO A 80 10.17 -52.54 23.33
N VAL A 81 10.76 -51.35 23.13
CA VAL A 81 12.17 -51.18 22.70
C VAL A 81 13.09 -51.15 23.92
N GLN A 82 14.11 -52.02 23.94
CA GLN A 82 15.24 -51.97 24.88
C GLN A 82 16.26 -50.90 24.46
N LYS A 83 16.79 -50.13 25.43
CA LYS A 83 17.82 -49.10 25.23
C LYS A 83 19.22 -49.71 25.17
N GLN A 84 20.06 -49.24 24.24
CA GLN A 84 21.53 -49.26 24.35
C GLN A 84 22.10 -47.85 24.16
N PRO A 85 23.14 -47.45 24.92
CA PRO A 85 23.77 -46.14 24.78
C PRO A 85 24.99 -46.20 23.85
N VAL A 86 25.18 -45.18 23.02
CA VAL A 86 26.45 -44.94 22.33
C VAL A 86 26.94 -43.52 22.68
N GLN A 87 28.14 -43.45 23.24
CA GLN A 87 28.87 -42.22 23.56
C GLN A 87 29.47 -41.59 22.30
N ILE A 88 29.34 -40.27 22.17
CA ILE A 88 30.01 -39.47 21.13
C ILE A 88 31.19 -38.73 21.77
N ASN A 89 32.38 -38.89 21.20
CA ASN A 89 33.62 -38.26 21.67
C ASN A 89 33.93 -37.00 20.85
N TRP A 90 34.02 -35.85 21.52
CA TRP A 90 34.42 -34.56 20.97
C TRP A 90 35.95 -34.40 21.04
N LYS A 91 36.63 -34.24 19.87
CA LYS A 91 37.80 -33.36 19.64
C LYS A 91 38.51 -33.70 18.32
N LYS A 92 38.49 -32.77 17.37
CA LYS A 92 39.67 -32.21 16.66
C LYS A 92 39.21 -31.29 15.53
N ARG A 93 39.42 -29.98 15.72
CA ARG A 93 39.21 -28.92 14.73
C ARG A 93 40.50 -28.08 14.64
N SER A 94 40.73 -27.53 13.46
CA SER A 94 41.72 -26.51 13.07
C SER A 94 43.16 -26.99 12.86
N VAL A 95 43.66 -26.86 11.63
CA VAL A 95 44.66 -25.88 11.16
C VAL A 95 45.02 -26.30 9.71
N ASP A 96 44.57 -25.58 8.67
CA ASP A 96 45.35 -25.37 7.42
C ASP A 96 44.69 -24.50 6.33
N ILE A 97 44.28 -23.25 6.64
CA ILE A 97 44.03 -22.24 5.58
C ILE A 97 44.48 -20.85 6.07
N VAL A 98 45.74 -20.70 6.48
CA VAL A 98 46.35 -19.36 6.64
C VAL A 98 47.84 -19.44 6.27
N LYS A 99 48.15 -19.63 4.99
CA LYS A 99 49.44 -19.26 4.40
C LYS A 99 49.25 -18.88 2.94
N LYS A 100 48.95 -17.59 2.69
CA LYS A 100 49.39 -16.77 1.53
C LYS A 100 48.56 -15.49 1.46
N THR A 101 48.91 -14.54 2.30
CA THR A 101 48.57 -13.12 2.10
C THR A 101 49.82 -12.32 2.31
N THR A 102 50.38 -11.81 1.22
CA THR A 102 51.32 -10.69 1.28
C THR A 102 50.94 -9.76 0.15
N ILE A 103 50.59 -8.55 0.56
CA ILE A 103 50.07 -7.44 -0.24
C ILE A 103 51.20 -6.86 -1.07
N ALA A 104 50.95 -6.58 -2.35
CA ALA A 104 51.66 -5.55 -3.09
C ALA A 104 50.68 -4.83 -4.02
N VAL A 105 50.57 -3.52 -3.80
CA VAL A 105 49.72 -2.55 -4.48
C VAL A 105 50.38 -2.14 -5.80
N ALA A 106 49.73 -2.39 -6.95
CA ALA A 106 49.86 -1.63 -8.20
C ALA A 106 48.95 -2.23 -9.30
N GLY A 107 48.17 -1.40 -9.99
CA GLY A 107 47.62 -1.72 -11.32
C GLY A 107 46.13 -2.05 -11.38
N LEU A 108 45.34 -0.99 -11.61
CA LEU A 108 43.92 -0.98 -11.99
C LEU A 108 43.69 -1.57 -13.40
N ALA A 109 44.10 -2.83 -13.65
CA ALA A 109 44.01 -3.44 -14.98
C ALA A 109 44.02 -4.98 -14.97
N MET A 110 43.14 -5.65 -14.22
CA MET A 110 42.89 -7.09 -14.43
C MET A 110 41.59 -7.62 -13.79
N VAL A 111 40.43 -7.10 -14.21
CA VAL A 111 39.12 -7.78 -14.02
C VAL A 111 38.33 -7.77 -15.34
N VAL A 112 38.98 -8.20 -16.43
CA VAL A 112 38.31 -8.31 -17.75
C VAL A 112 38.29 -9.75 -18.27
N THR A 113 38.88 -10.72 -17.57
CA THR A 113 39.02 -12.10 -18.10
C THR A 113 38.33 -13.21 -17.30
N PHE A 114 37.45 -12.89 -16.34
CA PHE A 114 36.54 -13.88 -15.76
C PHE A 114 35.05 -13.45 -15.70
N GLY A 115 34.70 -12.28 -16.24
CA GLY A 115 33.33 -11.77 -16.24
C GLY A 115 32.51 -12.07 -17.50
N THR A 116 33.09 -12.67 -18.54
CA THR A 116 32.42 -12.90 -19.84
C THR A 116 31.76 -14.27 -19.97
N ALA A 117 31.88 -15.13 -18.96
CA ALA A 117 31.40 -16.52 -19.04
C ALA A 117 30.11 -16.82 -18.23
N VAL A 118 29.53 -15.85 -17.52
CA VAL A 118 28.38 -16.13 -16.62
C VAL A 118 27.10 -15.34 -16.87
N SER A 119 27.05 -14.35 -17.77
CA SER A 119 25.73 -13.82 -18.21
C SER A 119 25.83 -12.91 -19.45
N PRO A 120 24.99 -13.14 -20.50
CA PRO A 120 24.79 -12.19 -21.60
C PRO A 120 24.21 -10.83 -21.17
N THR A 121 23.55 -10.77 -20.00
CA THR A 121 22.90 -9.57 -19.44
C THR A 121 23.90 -8.45 -19.10
N PHE A 122 25.14 -8.78 -18.75
CA PHE A 122 26.19 -7.78 -18.46
C PHE A 122 26.76 -7.11 -19.73
N ALA A 123 26.71 -7.77 -20.89
CA ALA A 123 27.17 -7.19 -22.16
C ALA A 123 26.19 -6.15 -22.72
N SER A 124 24.89 -6.34 -22.52
CA SER A 124 23.86 -5.34 -22.85
C SER A 124 23.95 -4.08 -21.98
N TYR A 125 24.32 -4.24 -20.71
CA TYR A 125 24.55 -3.14 -19.77
C TYR A 125 25.66 -2.19 -20.24
N MET A 126 26.75 -2.72 -20.80
CA MET A 126 27.87 -1.90 -21.30
C MET A 126 27.56 -1.17 -22.62
N ASN A 127 26.69 -1.73 -23.48
CA ASN A 127 26.31 -1.08 -24.74
C ASN A 127 25.41 0.16 -24.54
N GLY A 128 24.64 0.23 -23.45
CA GLY A 128 23.79 1.37 -23.12
C GLY A 128 24.56 2.64 -22.74
N ILE A 129 25.78 2.49 -22.21
CA ILE A 129 26.60 3.62 -21.75
C ILE A 129 27.25 4.37 -22.93
N TYR A 130 27.58 3.67 -24.02
CA TYR A 130 28.27 4.25 -25.18
C TYR A 130 27.36 4.99 -26.19
N ALA A 131 26.04 4.80 -26.14
CA ALA A 131 25.11 5.45 -27.07
C ALA A 131 24.74 6.91 -26.69
N SER A 132 25.28 7.44 -25.59
CA SER A 132 24.90 8.74 -25.01
C SER A 132 25.62 9.97 -25.60
N ILE A 133 26.37 9.83 -26.70
CA ILE A 133 27.20 10.92 -27.27
C ILE A 133 26.90 11.15 -28.76
N ASN A 134 25.78 11.80 -29.07
CA ASN A 134 25.72 13.06 -29.84
C ASN A 134 24.28 13.40 -30.30
N PRO A 135 23.94 14.70 -30.41
CA PRO A 135 22.56 15.18 -30.37
C PRO A 135 22.08 15.73 -31.72
N SER A 136 20.77 15.61 -32.00
CA SER A 136 19.96 16.72 -32.53
C SER A 136 18.48 16.34 -32.67
N GLU A 137 17.64 17.31 -32.32
CA GLU A 137 16.20 17.47 -32.59
C GLU A 137 15.18 16.92 -31.56
N ILE A 138 14.63 17.92 -30.83
CA ILE A 138 13.29 18.05 -30.24
C ILE A 138 12.65 16.74 -29.77
N THR A 139 12.85 16.39 -28.50
CA THR A 139 12.14 15.30 -27.84
C THR A 139 12.03 15.60 -26.34
N VAL A 140 10.89 15.26 -25.73
CA VAL A 140 10.86 14.90 -24.30
C VAL A 140 12.06 13.98 -24.08
N THR A 141 12.98 14.32 -23.18
CA THR A 141 14.30 13.67 -23.06
C THR A 141 14.12 12.16 -23.15
N LYS A 142 14.47 11.56 -24.30
CA LYS A 142 14.38 10.11 -24.45
C LYS A 142 15.30 9.51 -23.41
N GLY A 143 14.74 8.68 -22.53
CA GLY A 143 15.55 7.88 -21.62
C GLY A 143 16.47 6.95 -22.43
N PRO A 144 17.53 6.43 -21.80
CA PRO A 144 18.63 5.78 -22.50
C PRO A 144 18.25 4.40 -23.06
N TYR A 145 17.08 3.87 -22.69
CA TYR A 145 16.67 2.52 -23.02
C TYR A 145 15.81 2.49 -24.29
N ASN A 146 16.30 1.79 -25.31
CA ASN A 146 15.50 1.45 -26.49
C ASN A 146 14.81 0.09 -26.26
N ALA A 147 13.73 0.10 -25.48
CA ALA A 147 13.12 -1.13 -24.96
C ALA A 147 11.65 -1.26 -25.38
N LYS A 148 11.36 -1.02 -26.67
CA LYS A 148 9.99 -1.13 -27.23
C LYS A 148 9.30 -2.45 -26.85
N GLN A 149 10.06 -3.55 -26.76
CA GLN A 149 9.54 -4.89 -26.44
C GLN A 149 8.97 -5.01 -25.02
N VAL A 150 9.44 -4.22 -24.06
CA VAL A 150 8.92 -4.24 -22.67
C VAL A 150 7.91 -3.13 -22.40
N VAL A 151 7.79 -2.13 -23.28
CA VAL A 151 6.74 -1.09 -23.20
C VAL A 151 5.36 -1.73 -23.32
N ASP A 152 5.21 -2.76 -24.15
CA ASP A 152 3.95 -3.49 -24.34
C ASP A 152 3.49 -4.26 -23.08
N LEU A 153 4.36 -4.40 -22.07
CA LEU A 153 3.99 -4.94 -20.76
C LEU A 153 3.18 -3.94 -19.92
N PHE A 154 3.22 -2.65 -20.28
CA PHE A 154 2.48 -1.57 -19.62
C PHE A 154 1.18 -1.26 -20.39
N ASP A 155 0.06 -1.84 -19.95
CA ASP A 155 -1.27 -1.48 -20.47
C ASP A 155 -1.85 -0.30 -19.66
N LYS A 156 -2.40 0.72 -20.32
CA LYS A 156 -3.07 1.86 -19.68
C LYS A 156 -4.22 1.44 -18.75
N LYS A 157 -4.92 0.34 -19.06
CA LYS A 157 -5.98 -0.20 -18.20
C LYS A 157 -5.45 -0.82 -16.91
N GLN A 158 -4.15 -1.14 -16.88
CA GLN A 158 -3.60 -2.06 -15.90
C GLN A 158 -2.44 -1.47 -15.11
N THR A 159 -1.67 -0.59 -15.72
CA THR A 159 -0.55 0.12 -15.12
C THR A 159 -0.85 1.61 -15.08
N ASP A 160 -0.42 2.26 -13.99
CA ASP A 160 -0.50 3.71 -13.86
C ASP A 160 0.10 4.42 -15.11
N ILE A 161 -0.66 5.38 -15.65
CA ILE A 161 -0.35 6.06 -16.91
C ILE A 161 1.02 6.74 -16.87
N GLY A 162 1.45 7.24 -15.71
CA GLY A 162 2.74 7.90 -15.57
C GLY A 162 3.92 6.94 -15.79
N VAL A 163 3.82 5.70 -15.30
CA VAL A 163 4.84 4.66 -15.53
C VAL A 163 4.87 4.27 -17.00
N LYS A 164 3.69 4.08 -17.62
CA LYS A 164 3.58 3.77 -19.04
C LYS A 164 4.22 4.86 -19.91
N LYS A 165 3.92 6.13 -19.65
CA LYS A 165 4.53 7.27 -20.37
C LYS A 165 6.05 7.31 -20.18
N ALA A 166 6.55 7.08 -18.97
CA ALA A 166 7.99 7.01 -18.73
C ALA A 166 8.65 5.89 -19.55
N ALA A 167 8.02 4.71 -19.60
CA ALA A 167 8.48 3.58 -20.40
C ALA A 167 8.48 3.89 -21.90
N GLU A 168 7.39 4.45 -22.44
CA GLU A 168 7.27 4.90 -23.83
C GLU A 168 8.34 5.94 -24.21
N ASN A 169 8.72 6.77 -23.23
CA ASN A 169 9.78 7.78 -23.38
C ASN A 169 11.20 7.23 -23.12
N GLY A 170 11.38 5.92 -22.95
CA GLY A 170 12.70 5.28 -22.84
C GLY A 170 13.30 5.21 -21.43
N PHE A 171 12.51 5.46 -20.38
CA PHE A 171 12.94 5.33 -18.97
C PHE A 171 12.68 3.95 -18.36
N VAL A 172 12.31 2.96 -19.20
CA VAL A 172 12.18 1.58 -18.77
C VAL A 172 13.48 0.82 -19.01
N GLN A 173 14.12 0.37 -17.94
CA GLN A 173 15.27 -0.51 -18.01
C GLN A 173 14.78 -1.94 -18.27
N PRO A 174 15.06 -2.53 -19.45
CA PRO A 174 14.72 -3.93 -19.70
C PRO A 174 15.62 -4.84 -18.85
N LEU A 175 15.01 -5.89 -18.33
CA LEU A 175 15.67 -6.93 -17.54
C LEU A 175 15.34 -8.29 -18.17
N ASP A 176 16.25 -9.24 -18.05
CA ASP A 176 16.03 -10.63 -18.44
C ASP A 176 16.49 -11.51 -17.28
N MET A 177 15.80 -11.36 -16.15
CA MET A 177 16.09 -12.13 -14.95
C MET A 177 14.99 -13.15 -14.75
N LYS A 178 15.35 -14.40 -14.46
CA LYS A 178 14.41 -15.45 -14.15
C LYS A 178 14.97 -16.43 -13.15
N VAL A 179 14.11 -16.96 -12.29
CA VAL A 179 14.42 -18.03 -11.36
C VAL A 179 13.31 -19.07 -11.45
N THR A 180 13.69 -20.34 -11.53
CA THR A 180 12.76 -21.47 -11.53
C THR A 180 13.01 -22.30 -10.29
N ASP A 181 11.96 -22.55 -9.52
CA ASP A 181 11.98 -23.47 -8.38
C ASP A 181 10.59 -24.10 -8.24
N GLN A 182 10.53 -25.35 -7.76
CA GLN A 182 9.29 -26.12 -7.57
C GLN A 182 8.34 -26.13 -8.80
N GLY A 183 8.90 -26.11 -10.00
CA GLY A 183 8.12 -26.10 -11.25
C GLY A 183 7.46 -24.76 -11.57
N LEU A 184 7.75 -23.69 -10.82
CA LEU A 184 7.31 -22.33 -11.09
C LEU A 184 8.50 -21.45 -11.48
N THR A 185 8.34 -20.67 -12.55
CA THR A 185 9.34 -19.71 -13.01
C THR A 185 8.85 -18.29 -12.76
N MET A 186 9.56 -17.55 -11.93
CA MET A 186 9.36 -16.11 -11.75
C MET A 186 10.32 -15.37 -12.67
N GLU A 187 9.79 -14.41 -13.43
CA GLU A 187 10.56 -13.56 -14.37
C GLU A 187 10.43 -12.10 -13.95
N ILE A 188 11.55 -11.37 -13.97
CA ILE A 188 11.60 -9.92 -13.86
C ILE A 188 12.02 -9.37 -15.22
N SER A 189 11.09 -8.68 -15.87
CA SER A 189 11.20 -8.26 -17.28
C SER A 189 11.64 -6.80 -17.43
N ALA A 190 11.32 -5.95 -16.45
CA ALA A 190 11.66 -4.54 -16.54
C ALA A 190 11.59 -3.83 -15.20
N VAL A 191 12.28 -2.70 -15.11
CA VAL A 191 12.11 -1.72 -14.03
C VAL A 191 11.99 -0.31 -14.60
N VAL A 192 11.04 0.45 -14.08
CA VAL A 192 10.92 1.90 -14.28
C VAL A 192 11.15 2.55 -12.93
N ALA A 193 12.14 3.42 -12.82
CA ALA A 193 12.44 4.12 -11.58
C ALA A 193 12.85 5.56 -11.86
N ASP A 194 12.40 6.46 -10.99
CA ASP A 194 12.84 7.85 -10.94
C ASP A 194 12.89 8.33 -9.48
N PRO A 195 13.33 9.56 -9.19
CA PRO A 195 13.41 10.04 -7.81
C PRO A 195 12.10 10.00 -7.00
N LEU A 196 10.94 9.85 -7.65
CA LEU A 196 9.65 9.82 -6.98
C LEU A 196 9.20 8.39 -6.64
N ARG A 197 9.48 7.41 -7.51
CA ARG A 197 8.99 6.03 -7.34
C ARG A 197 9.79 4.97 -8.09
N ILE A 198 9.55 3.72 -7.73
CA ILE A 198 10.01 2.52 -8.44
C ILE A 198 8.82 1.64 -8.83
N MET A 199 8.92 1.01 -10.01
CA MET A 199 8.01 -0.01 -10.50
C MET A 199 8.78 -1.13 -11.18
N VAL A 200 8.73 -2.33 -10.61
CA VAL A 200 9.26 -3.57 -11.19
C VAL A 200 8.12 -4.32 -11.85
N LEU A 201 8.34 -4.77 -13.09
CA LEU A 201 7.42 -5.64 -13.80
C LEU A 201 7.98 -7.05 -13.94
N GLY A 202 7.10 -8.03 -13.73
CA GLY A 202 7.43 -9.43 -13.91
C GLY A 202 6.23 -10.31 -14.22
N SER A 203 6.47 -11.62 -14.30
CA SER A 203 5.42 -12.64 -14.45
C SER A 203 5.80 -13.92 -13.71
N VAL A 204 4.80 -14.79 -13.49
CA VAL A 204 5.00 -16.14 -12.96
C VAL A 204 4.44 -17.14 -13.97
N LYS A 205 5.22 -18.17 -14.29
CA LYS A 205 4.87 -19.24 -15.22
C LYS A 205 4.91 -20.60 -14.53
N ASP A 206 4.03 -21.50 -14.95
CA ASP A 206 4.06 -22.90 -14.54
C ASP A 206 5.14 -23.70 -15.31
N SER A 207 5.23 -25.00 -15.03
CA SER A 207 6.21 -25.91 -15.63
C SER A 207 6.00 -26.14 -17.13
N SER A 208 4.80 -25.82 -17.65
CA SER A 208 4.51 -25.82 -19.09
C SER A 208 4.93 -24.52 -19.78
N GLY A 209 5.39 -23.53 -19.02
CA GLY A 209 5.73 -22.19 -19.51
C GLY A 209 4.52 -21.26 -19.64
N LYS A 210 3.34 -21.68 -19.18
CA LYS A 210 2.12 -20.86 -19.23
C LYS A 210 2.09 -19.88 -18.06
N LYS A 211 1.77 -18.61 -18.32
CA LYS A 211 1.61 -17.59 -17.28
C LYS A 211 0.45 -17.94 -16.33
N ILE A 212 0.58 -17.56 -15.07
CA ILE A 212 -0.41 -17.81 -14.02
C ILE A 212 -1.18 -16.52 -13.72
N PRO A 213 -2.36 -16.29 -14.33
CA PRO A 213 -3.04 -15.00 -14.31
C PRO A 213 -3.67 -14.55 -12.97
N SER A 214 -3.30 -15.15 -11.84
CA SER A 214 -3.96 -14.90 -10.55
C SER A 214 -3.06 -15.16 -9.34
N PHE A 215 -1.75 -15.31 -9.53
CA PHE A 215 -0.85 -15.58 -8.40
C PHE A 215 -0.81 -14.43 -7.38
N TRP A 216 -1.23 -13.22 -7.78
CA TRP A 216 -1.36 -12.06 -6.91
C TRP A 216 -2.62 -12.08 -6.02
N LYS A 217 -3.59 -12.99 -6.23
CA LYS A 217 -4.80 -13.06 -5.41
C LYS A 217 -4.47 -13.37 -3.94
N ASP A 218 -3.47 -14.21 -3.71
CA ASP A 218 -2.99 -14.55 -2.36
C ASP A 218 -2.47 -13.33 -1.59
N GLN A 219 -2.02 -12.28 -2.28
CA GLN A 219 -1.53 -11.03 -1.66
C GLN A 219 -2.61 -10.26 -0.90
N PHE A 220 -3.88 -10.35 -1.32
CA PHE A 220 -4.96 -9.55 -0.76
C PHE A 220 -5.90 -10.35 0.15
N SER A 221 -5.94 -11.68 0.01
CA SER A 221 -6.77 -12.56 0.83
C SER A 221 -6.03 -13.28 1.96
N ILE A 222 -4.69 -13.39 1.90
CA ILE A 222 -3.91 -14.26 2.82
C ILE A 222 -2.74 -13.51 3.50
N ILE A 223 -2.15 -12.51 2.84
CA ILE A 223 -0.96 -11.81 3.36
C ILE A 223 -1.35 -10.57 4.17
N SER A 224 -1.15 -10.62 5.49
CA SER A 224 -1.24 -9.47 6.39
C SER A 224 0.14 -8.86 6.64
N GLY A 225 0.19 -7.72 7.33
CA GLY A 225 1.46 -7.14 7.78
C GLY A 225 2.27 -8.11 8.65
N ASP A 226 1.59 -8.98 9.40
CA ASP A 226 2.24 -9.94 10.29
C ASP A 226 2.74 -11.17 9.53
N THR A 227 2.04 -11.63 8.47
CA THR A 227 2.41 -12.86 7.75
C THR A 227 3.28 -12.62 6.52
N VAL A 228 3.52 -11.36 6.12
CA VAL A 228 4.28 -11.03 4.90
C VAL A 228 5.67 -11.68 4.83
N HIS A 229 6.34 -11.81 5.98
CA HIS A 229 7.67 -12.38 6.11
C HIS A 229 7.74 -13.88 5.77
N GLU A 230 6.60 -14.59 5.83
CA GLU A 230 6.46 -15.98 5.41
C GLU A 230 6.46 -16.11 3.88
N PHE A 231 6.06 -15.06 3.17
CA PHE A 231 5.94 -15.06 1.71
C PHE A 231 7.16 -14.42 1.04
N ARG A 232 7.68 -13.34 1.62
CA ARG A 232 8.79 -12.60 1.04
C ARG A 232 9.56 -11.75 2.04
N GLU A 233 10.78 -11.38 1.65
CA GLU A 233 11.51 -10.24 2.19
C GLU A 233 11.96 -9.35 1.04
N VAL A 234 11.75 -8.04 1.16
CA VAL A 234 12.21 -7.07 0.16
C VAL A 234 12.97 -5.95 0.84
N ARG A 235 14.14 -5.61 0.29
CA ARG A 235 15.01 -4.56 0.81
C ARG A 235 15.54 -3.70 -0.32
N LEU A 236 15.61 -2.40 -0.09
CA LEU A 236 16.36 -1.49 -0.94
C LEU A 236 17.79 -1.40 -0.42
N LYS A 237 18.77 -1.46 -1.32
CA LYS A 237 20.20 -1.39 -0.99
C LYS A 237 20.91 -0.40 -1.89
N ASP A 238 22.02 0.14 -1.40
CA ASP A 238 22.98 0.84 -2.25
C ASP A 238 23.82 -0.16 -3.07
N LYS A 239 24.68 0.36 -3.96
CA LYS A 239 25.58 -0.45 -4.79
C LYS A 239 26.59 -1.30 -4.01
N ASN A 240 26.86 -0.96 -2.75
CA ASN A 240 27.77 -1.71 -1.87
C ASN A 240 27.03 -2.79 -1.07
N GLY A 241 25.71 -2.92 -1.26
CA GLY A 241 24.86 -3.86 -0.54
C GLY A 241 24.40 -3.37 0.83
N LYS A 242 24.67 -2.11 1.20
CA LYS A 242 24.17 -1.53 2.45
C LYS A 242 22.66 -1.33 2.32
N VAL A 243 21.91 -1.86 3.28
CA VAL A 243 20.45 -1.69 3.35
C VAL A 243 20.12 -0.21 3.58
N ILE A 244 19.24 0.33 2.74
CA ILE A 244 18.67 1.65 2.86
C ILE A 244 17.36 1.49 3.62
N THR A 245 17.32 2.04 4.83
CA THR A 245 16.15 2.01 5.70
C THR A 245 15.25 3.22 5.44
N TYR A 246 13.99 3.08 5.80
CA TYR A 246 13.01 4.16 5.78
C TYR A 246 13.43 5.29 6.74
N LEU A 247 12.99 6.50 6.45
CA LEU A 247 13.17 7.65 7.35
C LEU A 247 12.23 7.59 8.56
N ASP A 248 11.06 6.94 8.40
CA ASP A 248 10.06 6.75 9.45
C ASP A 248 9.84 5.24 9.74
N ASP A 249 9.80 4.85 11.01
CA ASP A 249 9.81 3.46 11.54
C ASP A 249 8.49 2.67 11.31
N LYS A 250 7.86 2.82 10.14
CA LYS A 250 6.62 2.12 9.75
C LYS A 250 6.85 1.14 8.58
N SER A 251 5.95 0.16 8.49
CA SER A 251 5.96 -1.08 7.68
C SER A 251 6.32 -0.95 6.18
N GLU A 252 6.57 -2.10 5.51
CA GLU A 252 6.89 -2.23 4.07
C GLU A 252 5.99 -1.33 3.18
N LEU A 253 6.58 -0.30 2.56
CA LEU A 253 5.85 0.66 1.69
C LEU A 253 5.89 0.29 0.20
N LEU A 254 6.80 -0.59 -0.20
CA LEU A 254 6.78 -1.21 -1.52
C LEU A 254 5.75 -2.34 -1.49
N ARG A 255 4.79 -2.32 -2.42
CA ARG A 255 3.67 -3.25 -2.42
C ARG A 255 3.52 -3.91 -3.78
N TRP A 256 2.96 -5.10 -3.75
CA TRP A 256 2.40 -5.73 -4.93
C TRP A 256 1.17 -4.94 -5.35
N LEU A 257 1.19 -4.44 -6.59
CA LEU A 257 0.09 -3.70 -7.15
C LEU A 257 -0.69 -4.63 -8.08
N PRO A 258 -2.03 -4.68 -7.98
CA PRO A 258 -2.82 -5.53 -8.86
C PRO A 258 -2.68 -5.01 -10.29
N LEU A 259 -2.20 -5.85 -11.21
CA LEU A 259 -2.28 -5.59 -12.65
C LEU A 259 -3.49 -6.37 -13.21
N PRO A 260 -4.54 -5.68 -13.69
CA PRO A 260 -5.76 -6.33 -14.20
C PRO A 260 -5.61 -7.26 -15.41
N ASN A 261 -4.40 -7.49 -15.98
CA ASN A 261 -4.22 -8.57 -16.98
C ASN A 261 -4.26 -9.95 -16.34
N GLY A 262 -4.06 -10.06 -15.03
CA GLY A 262 -3.82 -11.32 -14.37
C GLY A 262 -2.41 -11.88 -14.60
N GLU A 263 -1.92 -11.84 -15.84
CA GLU A 263 -0.73 -12.53 -16.33
C GLU A 263 0.62 -11.97 -15.87
N ASN A 264 0.71 -10.68 -15.58
CA ASN A 264 1.92 -10.01 -15.11
C ASN A 264 1.68 -9.39 -13.73
N PHE A 265 2.75 -8.98 -13.08
CA PHE A 265 2.67 -8.23 -11.83
C PHE A 265 3.50 -6.96 -11.85
N ALA A 266 3.10 -6.05 -10.97
CA ALA A 266 3.82 -4.85 -10.62
C ALA A 266 4.20 -4.92 -9.14
N TYR A 267 5.46 -4.64 -8.84
CA TYR A 267 5.94 -4.44 -7.48
C TYR A 267 6.63 -3.08 -7.39
N GLY A 268 6.15 -2.21 -6.51
CA GLY A 268 6.64 -0.84 -6.50
C GLY A 268 6.02 0.03 -5.42
N GLY A 269 6.46 1.29 -5.40
CA GLY A 269 6.02 2.27 -4.42
C GLY A 269 6.85 3.54 -4.49
N GLN A 270 6.58 4.45 -3.56
CA GLN A 270 7.24 5.75 -3.49
C GLN A 270 8.68 5.62 -2.98
N LEU A 271 9.60 6.38 -3.56
CA LEU A 271 11.00 6.43 -3.12
C LEU A 271 11.31 7.61 -2.19
N GLY A 272 10.43 8.62 -2.14
CA GLY A 272 10.63 9.81 -1.30
C GLY A 272 10.70 9.55 0.21
N VAL A 273 10.28 8.36 0.66
CA VAL A 273 10.32 7.93 2.07
C VAL A 273 11.68 7.37 2.51
N TYR A 274 12.59 7.13 1.57
CA TYR A 274 13.95 6.61 1.85
C TYR A 274 15.02 7.69 1.77
N PHE A 275 14.73 8.80 1.08
CA PHE A 275 15.74 9.78 0.69
C PHE A 275 15.30 11.19 1.03
N ASN A 276 16.21 11.96 1.61
CA ASN A 276 16.06 13.37 1.91
C ASN A 276 17.40 14.09 1.63
N GLU A 277 17.54 15.33 2.08
CA GLU A 277 18.80 16.07 1.88
C GLU A 277 19.99 15.46 2.64
N GLU A 278 19.75 14.87 3.81
CA GLU A 278 20.78 14.23 4.65
C GLU A 278 21.16 12.82 4.16
N ASN A 279 20.22 12.11 3.54
CA ASN A 279 20.39 10.80 2.93
C ASN A 279 20.00 10.88 1.44
N PRO A 280 20.85 11.47 0.59
CA PRO A 280 20.52 11.69 -0.81
C PRO A 280 20.44 10.36 -1.59
N MET A 281 19.54 10.33 -2.57
CA MET A 281 19.37 9.16 -3.45
C MET A 281 20.65 8.86 -4.25
N PRO A 282 21.21 7.63 -4.14
CA PRO A 282 22.39 7.24 -4.89
C PRO A 282 22.08 7.08 -6.38
N ASP A 283 23.13 7.03 -7.20
CA ASP A 283 23.02 6.84 -8.64
C ASP A 283 22.64 5.40 -9.03
N GLU A 284 22.91 4.45 -8.14
CA GLU A 284 22.66 3.03 -8.36
C GLU A 284 22.01 2.44 -7.11
N LEU A 285 20.95 1.67 -7.32
CA LEU A 285 20.20 0.98 -6.28
C LEU A 285 20.10 -0.51 -6.62
N ILE A 286 19.93 -1.33 -5.59
CA ILE A 286 19.60 -2.74 -5.72
C ILE A 286 18.30 -2.98 -4.95
N LEU A 287 17.27 -3.47 -5.65
CA LEU A 287 16.09 -4.02 -4.99
C LEU A 287 16.31 -5.51 -4.76
N GLU A 288 16.66 -5.87 -3.53
CA GLU A 288 16.73 -7.26 -3.09
C GLU A 288 15.30 -7.77 -2.89
N MET A 289 14.92 -8.78 -3.65
CA MET A 289 13.66 -9.50 -3.52
C MET A 289 13.97 -10.95 -3.17
N ARG A 290 13.42 -11.45 -2.07
CA ARG A 290 13.56 -12.82 -1.60
C ARG A 290 12.17 -13.42 -1.43
N VAL A 291 11.69 -14.14 -2.44
CA VAL A 291 10.36 -14.76 -2.40
C VAL A 291 10.48 -16.19 -1.91
N LYS A 292 9.75 -16.49 -0.82
CA LYS A 292 9.76 -17.78 -0.12
C LYS A 292 8.55 -18.65 -0.49
N ARG A 293 7.53 -18.02 -1.07
CA ARG A 293 6.29 -18.70 -1.47
C ARG A 293 5.65 -17.96 -2.64
N LEU A 294 5.28 -18.70 -3.67
CA LEU A 294 4.41 -18.26 -4.75
C LEU A 294 3.15 -19.12 -4.68
N THR A 295 1.99 -18.50 -4.61
CA THR A 295 0.72 -19.17 -4.34
C THR A 295 0.75 -20.02 -3.05
N ASP A 296 0.29 -21.26 -3.13
CA ASP A 296 0.41 -22.32 -2.14
C ASP A 296 1.80 -22.99 -2.13
N THR A 297 2.67 -22.71 -3.10
CA THR A 297 3.94 -23.40 -3.29
C THR A 297 5.08 -22.70 -2.56
N LYS A 298 5.63 -23.34 -1.51
CA LYS A 298 6.87 -22.91 -0.85
C LYS A 298 8.06 -23.15 -1.80
N GLY A 299 8.98 -22.20 -1.89
CA GLY A 299 10.15 -22.29 -2.76
C GLY A 299 11.10 -21.11 -2.56
N THR A 300 12.04 -20.91 -3.48
CA THR A 300 13.06 -19.85 -3.39
C THR A 300 13.21 -19.14 -4.73
N TRP A 301 12.65 -17.94 -4.85
CA TRP A 301 12.83 -17.06 -6.01
C TRP A 301 13.47 -15.75 -5.57
N ASN A 302 14.79 -15.66 -5.73
CA ASN A 302 15.60 -14.56 -5.24
C ASN A 302 16.14 -13.71 -6.39
N PHE A 303 15.98 -12.39 -6.29
CA PHE A 303 16.50 -11.43 -7.25
C PHE A 303 17.24 -10.30 -6.53
N ASP A 304 18.36 -9.89 -7.10
CA ASP A 304 19.01 -8.62 -6.78
C ASP A 304 18.88 -7.73 -8.02
N ILE A 305 17.82 -6.93 -8.06
CA ILE A 305 17.43 -6.18 -9.25
C ILE A 305 18.24 -4.88 -9.29
N PRO A 306 19.16 -4.71 -10.26
CA PRO A 306 19.94 -3.49 -10.37
C PRO A 306 19.09 -2.38 -10.99
N ILE A 307 19.21 -1.18 -10.44
CA ILE A 307 18.45 0.00 -10.87
C ILE A 307 19.42 1.14 -11.08
N ASP A 308 19.47 1.64 -12.32
CA ASP A 308 20.25 2.84 -12.66
C ASP A 308 19.39 4.10 -12.57
N MET A 309 19.66 4.94 -11.57
CA MET A 309 18.93 6.18 -11.32
C MET A 309 19.51 7.36 -12.10
N ARG A 310 20.73 7.27 -12.65
CA ARG A 310 21.41 8.39 -13.33
C ARG A 310 20.57 9.03 -14.43
N PRO A 311 19.93 8.27 -15.35
CA PRO A 311 19.19 8.88 -16.45
C PRO A 311 17.93 9.60 -15.97
N ALA A 312 17.21 9.00 -15.01
CA ALA A 312 16.02 9.60 -14.44
C ALA A 312 16.33 10.83 -13.57
N LYS A 313 17.42 10.79 -12.80
CA LYS A 313 17.93 11.95 -12.05
C LYS A 313 18.33 13.11 -12.97
N ALA A 314 19.01 12.81 -14.08
CA ALA A 314 19.39 13.83 -15.06
C ALA A 314 18.18 14.44 -15.80
N ALA A 315 17.13 13.65 -16.02
CA ALA A 315 15.88 14.10 -16.63
C ALA A 315 14.98 14.87 -15.66
N MET A 316 15.12 14.67 -14.36
CA MET A 316 14.32 15.37 -13.36
C MET A 316 14.62 16.87 -13.40
N LYS A 317 13.56 17.68 -13.40
CA LYS A 317 13.63 19.14 -13.28
C LYS A 317 12.87 19.62 -12.07
N LYS A 318 13.44 20.59 -11.38
CA LYS A 318 12.80 21.28 -10.27
C LYS A 318 12.70 22.76 -10.61
N VAL A 319 11.53 23.34 -10.42
CA VAL A 319 11.28 24.77 -10.59
C VAL A 319 10.87 25.31 -9.23
N ALA A 320 11.76 26.09 -8.60
CA ALA A 320 11.43 26.81 -7.39
C ALA A 320 10.47 27.96 -7.73
N LEU A 321 9.31 27.98 -7.09
CA LEU A 321 8.25 28.95 -7.33
C LEU A 321 8.18 29.99 -6.20
N ASN A 322 8.21 29.51 -4.94
CA ASN A 322 8.18 30.31 -3.71
C ASN A 322 7.15 31.45 -3.78
N LYS A 323 5.95 31.14 -4.30
CA LYS A 323 4.87 32.11 -4.44
C LYS A 323 3.93 31.97 -3.27
N LYS A 324 3.62 33.10 -2.63
CA LYS A 324 2.73 33.15 -1.47
C LYS A 324 1.40 33.77 -1.83
N LEU A 325 0.35 33.28 -1.18
CA LEU A 325 -0.99 33.81 -1.20
C LEU A 325 -1.48 33.93 0.24
N GLU A 326 -1.95 35.12 0.60
CA GLU A 326 -2.73 35.32 1.81
C GLU A 326 -4.21 35.34 1.43
N THR A 327 -4.99 34.44 2.01
CA THR A 327 -6.43 34.42 1.79
C THR A 327 -7.08 35.58 2.55
N THR A 328 -8.29 35.97 2.14
CA THR A 328 -9.13 36.94 2.88
C THR A 328 -9.45 36.47 4.30
N THR A 329 -9.30 35.18 4.57
CA THR A 329 -9.46 34.57 5.89
C THR A 329 -8.19 34.58 6.74
N GLY A 330 -7.05 35.05 6.24
CA GLY A 330 -5.78 35.11 6.96
C GLY A 330 -4.92 33.84 6.89
N ALA A 331 -5.30 32.85 6.07
CA ALA A 331 -4.45 31.68 5.83
C ALA A 331 -3.36 32.05 4.82
N THR A 332 -2.11 31.66 5.11
CA THR A 332 -0.97 31.91 4.22
C THR A 332 -0.51 30.60 3.58
N ILE A 333 -0.60 30.55 2.27
CA ILE A 333 -0.24 29.40 1.44
C ILE A 333 1.01 29.76 0.65
N GLU A 334 1.92 28.81 0.55
CA GLU A 334 3.08 28.93 -0.32
C GLU A 334 3.07 27.78 -1.32
N LEU A 335 3.08 28.11 -2.62
CA LEU A 335 3.44 27.19 -3.68
C LEU A 335 4.97 27.20 -3.79
N LYS A 336 5.59 26.15 -3.25
CA LYS A 336 7.04 26.06 -3.06
C LYS A 336 7.74 25.72 -4.36
N GLU A 337 7.38 24.58 -4.95
CA GLU A 337 8.07 24.06 -6.14
C GLU A 337 7.19 23.18 -7.02
N ALA A 338 7.60 23.10 -8.28
CA ALA A 338 7.14 22.09 -9.23
C ALA A 338 8.29 21.12 -9.55
N ARG A 339 8.04 19.82 -9.41
CA ARG A 339 8.99 18.75 -9.76
C ARG A 339 8.49 18.01 -10.99
N PHE A 340 9.30 17.91 -12.02
CA PHE A 340 9.01 17.18 -13.25
C PHE A 340 9.95 15.98 -13.32
N ALA A 341 9.41 14.79 -13.09
CA ALA A 341 10.13 13.54 -13.20
C ALA A 341 9.57 12.71 -14.37
N PRO A 342 10.33 11.73 -14.89
CA PRO A 342 9.87 10.87 -15.98
C PRO A 342 8.50 10.24 -15.75
N THR A 343 8.19 9.83 -14.52
CA THR A 343 6.96 9.12 -14.21
C THR A 343 5.84 10.02 -13.71
N ALA A 344 6.10 11.28 -13.32
CA ALA A 344 5.08 12.17 -12.77
C ALA A 344 5.54 13.64 -12.69
N THR A 345 4.56 14.54 -12.57
CA THR A 345 4.79 15.94 -12.19
C THR A 345 4.20 16.19 -10.79
N GLN A 346 4.91 16.84 -9.89
CA GLN A 346 4.42 17.19 -8.55
C GLN A 346 4.39 18.70 -8.34
N LEU A 347 3.36 19.18 -7.65
CA LEU A 347 3.32 20.51 -7.05
C LEU A 347 3.32 20.39 -5.53
N GLU A 348 4.19 21.14 -4.88
CA GLU A 348 4.26 21.20 -3.43
C GLU A 348 3.73 22.54 -2.90
N PHE A 349 2.69 22.47 -2.08
CA PHE A 349 2.16 23.58 -1.30
C PHE A 349 2.55 23.40 0.17
N SER A 350 2.75 24.51 0.87
CA SER A 350 2.87 24.53 2.34
C SER A 350 2.01 25.60 2.96
N ASN A 351 1.63 25.40 4.22
CA ASN A 351 0.98 26.40 5.05
C ASN A 351 2.00 27.01 6.01
N SER A 352 2.19 28.33 5.97
CA SER A 352 3.20 29.00 6.81
C SER A 352 2.66 29.49 8.16
N ASN A 353 1.34 29.50 8.39
CA ASN A 353 0.72 29.97 9.64
C ASN A 353 -0.04 28.83 10.35
N LEU A 354 0.68 28.09 11.21
CA LEU A 354 0.14 26.94 11.95
C LEU A 354 -0.86 27.31 13.05
N ASN A 355 -0.90 28.58 13.47
CA ASN A 355 -1.54 28.98 14.73
C ASN A 355 -2.92 29.64 14.57
N GLU A 356 -3.36 29.98 13.35
CA GLU A 356 -4.60 30.76 13.18
C GLU A 356 -5.66 30.09 12.29
N LYS A 357 -5.27 29.34 11.23
CA LYS A 357 -6.21 28.56 10.39
C LYS A 357 -5.61 27.30 9.78
N VAL A 358 -6.34 26.18 9.88
CA VAL A 358 -5.97 24.93 9.20
C VAL A 358 -6.39 25.02 7.75
N VAL A 359 -5.42 24.94 6.84
CA VAL A 359 -5.69 24.66 5.43
C VAL A 359 -6.07 23.18 5.31
N ALA A 360 -7.23 22.93 4.73
CA ALA A 360 -7.81 21.60 4.53
C ALA A 360 -7.64 21.09 3.09
N GLY A 361 -7.12 21.93 2.18
CA GLY A 361 -6.83 21.55 0.80
C GLY A 361 -7.09 22.67 -0.19
N PHE A 362 -7.07 22.31 -1.48
CA PHE A 362 -7.09 23.25 -2.59
C PHE A 362 -7.96 22.77 -3.75
N ARG A 363 -8.45 23.72 -4.55
CA ARG A 363 -8.97 23.47 -5.90
C ARG A 363 -8.25 24.35 -6.92
N TYR A 364 -7.70 23.72 -7.96
CA TYR A 364 -7.00 24.42 -9.02
C TYR A 364 -6.88 23.59 -10.30
N GLU A 365 -6.54 24.28 -11.38
CA GLU A 365 -6.22 23.68 -12.67
C GLU A 365 -4.78 24.03 -13.08
N LEU A 366 -4.15 23.11 -13.82
CA LEU A 366 -2.93 23.36 -14.56
C LEU A 366 -3.29 23.52 -16.03
N VAL A 367 -2.90 24.66 -16.60
CA VAL A 367 -3.26 25.05 -17.96
C VAL A 367 -1.98 25.24 -18.77
N ASP A 368 -1.94 24.72 -19.99
CA ASP A 368 -0.84 24.94 -20.92
C ASP A 368 -0.94 26.29 -21.65
N GLU A 369 0.08 26.62 -22.44
CA GLU A 369 0.14 27.86 -23.23
C GLU A 369 -1.01 28.05 -24.24
N LYS A 370 -1.74 26.98 -24.57
CA LYS A 370 -2.90 27.02 -25.49
C LYS A 370 -4.23 27.18 -24.74
N GLY A 371 -4.21 27.23 -23.42
CA GLY A 371 -5.42 27.24 -22.60
C GLY A 371 -5.99 25.84 -22.33
N THR A 372 -5.26 24.76 -22.66
CA THR A 372 -5.71 23.39 -22.43
C THR A 372 -5.47 23.00 -20.97
N VAL A 373 -6.48 22.45 -20.30
CA VAL A 373 -6.32 21.88 -18.96
C VAL A 373 -5.54 20.56 -19.06
N VAL A 374 -4.36 20.54 -18.43
CA VAL A 374 -3.44 19.38 -18.40
C VAL A 374 -3.28 18.78 -17.01
N GLY A 375 -3.92 19.38 -16.00
CA GLY A 375 -4.01 18.88 -14.63
C GLY A 375 -5.18 19.53 -13.91
N LYS A 376 -5.83 18.82 -13.00
CA LYS A 376 -6.93 19.36 -12.19
C LYS A 376 -6.92 18.74 -10.81
N TRP A 377 -7.03 19.56 -9.78
CA TRP A 377 -7.05 19.09 -8.40
C TRP A 377 -8.22 19.70 -7.65
N ASP A 378 -8.85 18.88 -6.80
CA ASP A 378 -9.83 19.30 -5.81
C ASP A 378 -9.73 18.33 -4.61
N ASP A 379 -9.37 18.85 -3.44
CA ASP A 379 -9.28 18.06 -2.20
C ASP A 379 -10.63 17.68 -1.60
N MET A 380 -11.72 18.28 -2.06
CA MET A 380 -13.07 18.03 -1.57
C MET A 380 -13.84 16.98 -2.39
N ILE A 381 -13.31 16.52 -3.52
CA ILE A 381 -13.88 15.39 -4.28
C ILE A 381 -13.22 14.07 -3.87
N LYS A 382 -13.99 12.98 -3.96
CA LYS A 382 -13.45 11.65 -3.64
C LYS A 382 -12.39 11.26 -4.67
N SER A 383 -11.43 10.42 -4.25
CA SER A 383 -10.34 9.99 -5.12
C SER A 383 -10.81 9.29 -6.39
N ASP A 384 -11.86 8.49 -6.32
CA ASP A 384 -12.46 7.76 -7.45
C ASP A 384 -13.21 8.67 -8.44
N GLU A 385 -13.59 9.88 -8.01
CA GLU A 385 -14.24 10.89 -8.85
C GLU A 385 -13.22 11.79 -9.58
N ARG A 386 -11.94 11.72 -9.22
CA ARG A 386 -10.88 12.53 -9.86
C ARG A 386 -10.55 11.98 -11.25
N ASP A 387 -10.18 12.86 -12.16
CA ASP A 387 -9.75 12.44 -13.50
C ASP A 387 -8.39 11.73 -13.45
N HIS A 388 -8.45 10.40 -13.48
CA HIS A 388 -7.27 9.52 -13.52
C HIS A 388 -6.43 9.67 -14.79
N ASN A 389 -6.91 10.38 -15.83
CA ASN A 389 -6.08 10.72 -17.00
C ASN A 389 -5.19 11.93 -16.76
N LEU A 390 -5.48 12.74 -15.73
CA LEU A 390 -4.74 13.95 -15.37
C LEU A 390 -3.89 13.74 -14.12
N ASN A 391 -4.36 12.91 -13.17
CA ASN A 391 -3.80 12.80 -11.83
C ASN A 391 -3.22 11.41 -11.51
N ILE A 392 -2.15 11.38 -10.73
CA ILE A 392 -1.60 10.15 -10.11
C ILE A 392 -1.95 10.16 -8.62
N ILE A 393 -3.10 9.58 -8.30
CA ILE A 393 -3.69 9.72 -6.96
C ILE A 393 -2.89 8.95 -5.91
N GLY A 394 -2.43 7.74 -6.22
CA GLY A 394 -1.67 6.90 -5.27
C GLY A 394 -0.29 7.44 -4.86
N MET A 395 0.17 8.54 -5.47
CA MET A 395 1.42 9.22 -5.11
C MET A 395 1.21 10.57 -4.43
N SER A 396 -0.03 11.03 -4.36
CA SER A 396 -0.34 12.34 -3.81
C SER A 396 -0.65 12.24 -2.33
N TYR A 397 -0.12 13.16 -1.56
CA TYR A 397 -0.35 13.24 -0.13
C TYR A 397 -0.51 14.69 0.27
N GLY A 398 -1.49 14.97 1.10
CA GLY A 398 -1.86 16.30 1.56
C GLY A 398 -2.96 16.10 2.59
N SER A 399 -3.04 17.00 3.57
CA SER A 399 -3.83 16.86 4.81
C SER A 399 -4.37 15.46 5.10
N SER A 400 -3.50 14.53 5.48
CA SER A 400 -3.90 13.56 6.50
C SER A 400 -3.92 14.35 7.79
N VAL A 401 -5.04 14.99 8.08
CA VAL A 401 -5.21 15.52 9.42
C VAL A 401 -5.30 14.29 10.33
N ASP A 402 -4.27 14.08 11.13
CA ASP A 402 -4.27 13.05 12.17
C ASP A 402 -5.20 13.51 13.30
N PHE A 403 -6.49 13.34 13.08
CA PHE A 403 -7.53 13.74 14.03
C PHE A 403 -7.61 12.81 15.25
N THR A 404 -6.71 11.83 15.39
CA THR A 404 -6.71 10.95 16.56
C THR A 404 -6.15 11.63 17.81
N THR A 405 -5.42 12.75 17.68
CA THR A 405 -4.79 13.37 18.86
C THR A 405 -4.87 14.89 19.01
N LYS A 406 -5.21 15.66 17.96
CA LYS A 406 -5.63 17.10 18.01
C LYS A 406 -5.76 17.67 16.60
N TRP A 407 -6.47 18.79 16.48
CA TRP A 407 -6.48 19.69 15.31
C TRP A 407 -5.05 20.12 14.95
N GLN A 408 -4.33 19.34 14.13
CA GLN A 408 -2.98 19.66 13.67
C GLN A 408 -3.02 20.05 12.19
N PRO A 409 -2.58 21.26 11.83
CA PRO A 409 -2.52 21.70 10.43
C PRO A 409 -1.59 20.81 9.62
N SER A 410 -2.06 20.40 8.44
CA SER A 410 -1.17 19.88 7.42
C SER A 410 -0.17 20.96 7.03
N THR A 411 1.12 20.65 7.17
CA THR A 411 2.23 21.57 6.88
C THR A 411 2.63 21.55 5.41
N SER A 412 2.31 20.47 4.68
CA SER A 412 2.67 20.26 3.28
C SER A 412 1.64 19.43 2.52
N PHE A 413 1.41 19.80 1.26
CA PHE A 413 0.56 19.11 0.31
C PHE A 413 1.34 18.90 -0.98
N VAL A 414 1.47 17.64 -1.40
CA VAL A 414 2.12 17.22 -2.63
C VAL A 414 1.08 16.58 -3.53
N HIS A 415 0.72 17.31 -4.58
CA HIS A 415 -0.22 16.89 -5.59
C HIS A 415 0.53 16.35 -6.79
N THR A 416 0.21 15.12 -7.21
CA THR A 416 0.93 14.40 -8.27
C THR A 416 0.04 14.22 -9.50
N TYR A 417 0.60 14.59 -10.65
CA TYR A 417 0.00 14.59 -11.97
C TYR A 417 0.71 13.62 -12.90
N MET A 418 0.07 13.35 -14.04
CA MET A 418 0.75 12.75 -15.17
C MET A 418 2.03 13.50 -15.51
N PRO A 419 3.08 12.82 -16.03
CA PRO A 419 4.31 13.48 -16.41
C PRO A 419 4.02 14.52 -17.48
N LEU A 420 4.29 15.78 -17.13
CA LEU A 420 4.20 16.95 -17.99
C LEU A 420 5.60 17.31 -18.51
N ASP A 421 5.63 17.92 -19.69
CA ASP A 421 6.88 18.36 -20.30
C ASP A 421 7.41 19.62 -19.58
N PRO A 422 8.58 19.57 -18.92
CA PRO A 422 9.14 20.72 -18.23
C PRO A 422 9.53 21.86 -19.18
N ALA A 423 9.63 21.64 -20.50
CA ALA A 423 9.92 22.70 -21.47
C ALA A 423 8.68 23.55 -21.81
N LYS A 424 7.48 23.05 -21.52
CA LYS A 424 6.23 23.79 -21.78
C LYS A 424 5.94 24.75 -20.65
N ASN A 425 5.44 25.93 -21.01
CA ASN A 425 4.92 26.85 -20.01
C ASN A 425 3.59 26.32 -19.47
N LEU A 426 3.47 26.30 -18.16
CA LEU A 426 2.25 25.94 -17.46
C LEU A 426 1.82 27.10 -16.57
N THR A 427 0.52 27.29 -16.43
CA THR A 427 -0.07 28.20 -15.46
C THR A 427 -0.88 27.38 -14.48
N MET A 428 -0.56 27.48 -13.19
CA MET A 428 -1.46 27.01 -12.14
C MET A 428 -2.50 28.09 -11.88
N LYS A 429 -3.78 27.74 -11.95
CA LYS A 429 -4.92 28.61 -11.67
C LYS A 429 -5.66 28.08 -10.45
N LEU A 430 -5.34 28.65 -9.28
CA LEU A 430 -6.00 28.33 -8.01
C LEU A 430 -7.27 29.17 -7.89
N ASP A 431 -8.40 28.48 -7.76
CA ASP A 431 -9.72 29.11 -7.65
C ASP A 431 -10.34 28.96 -6.26
N ALA A 432 -9.90 27.96 -5.47
CA ALA A 432 -10.34 27.81 -4.10
C ALA A 432 -9.28 27.30 -3.12
N VAL A 433 -9.36 27.82 -1.89
CA VAL A 433 -8.65 27.33 -0.70
C VAL A 433 -9.68 26.85 0.31
N TYR A 434 -9.53 25.61 0.77
CA TYR A 434 -10.36 25.06 1.84
C TYR A 434 -9.73 25.33 3.20
N THR A 435 -10.49 25.92 4.12
CA THR A 435 -10.04 26.17 5.50
C THR A 435 -10.96 25.48 6.50
N GLY A 436 -10.38 24.91 7.55
CA GLY A 436 -11.12 24.47 8.73
C GLY A 436 -11.46 25.66 9.62
N GLU A 437 -12.74 26.02 9.68
CA GLU A 437 -13.23 27.07 10.58
C GLU A 437 -13.70 26.41 11.87
N LYS A 438 -13.06 26.75 13.00
CA LYS A 438 -13.36 26.16 14.29
C LYS A 438 -14.80 26.46 14.70
N VAL A 439 -15.51 25.41 15.08
CA VAL A 439 -16.82 25.50 15.75
C VAL A 439 -16.73 24.75 17.08
N SER A 440 -17.51 25.15 18.07
CA SER A 440 -17.58 24.40 19.33
C SER A 440 -19.01 23.99 19.55
N SER A 441 -19.36 22.81 19.02
CA SER A 441 -20.68 22.24 19.18
C SER A 441 -20.60 20.78 19.60
N GLN A 442 -21.52 20.40 20.47
CA GLN A 442 -21.74 19.02 20.86
C GLN A 442 -23.23 18.73 20.80
N THR A 443 -23.58 17.57 20.29
CA THR A 443 -24.96 17.09 20.21
C THR A 443 -25.07 15.78 20.96
N LYS A 444 -25.92 15.77 21.99
CA LYS A 444 -26.33 14.54 22.66
C LYS A 444 -27.45 13.86 21.87
N LEU A 445 -27.27 12.56 21.63
CA LEU A 445 -28.22 11.69 20.93
C LEU A 445 -28.57 10.53 21.86
N SER A 446 -29.79 10.53 22.39
CA SER A 446 -30.37 9.36 23.05
C SER A 446 -30.76 8.35 21.99
N LEU A 447 -30.20 7.13 22.05
CA LEU A 447 -30.42 6.11 21.04
C LEU A 447 -31.90 5.71 20.97
N ALA A 448 -32.55 5.56 22.13
CA ALA A 448 -33.97 5.21 22.24
C ALA A 448 -34.93 6.32 21.74
N GLU A 449 -34.54 7.59 21.85
CA GLU A 449 -35.34 8.70 21.32
C GLU A 449 -35.18 8.85 19.81
N LEU A 450 -33.96 8.62 19.31
CA LEU A 450 -33.62 8.78 17.91
C LEU A 450 -34.32 7.76 17.00
N GLU A 451 -34.63 6.57 17.52
CA GLU A 451 -35.50 5.60 16.84
C GLU A 451 -36.92 6.12 16.59
N LYS A 452 -37.43 6.98 17.48
CA LYS A 452 -38.80 7.50 17.38
C LYS A 452 -38.87 8.77 16.55
N ASN A 453 -37.89 9.66 16.72
CA ASN A 453 -37.89 10.98 16.10
C ASN A 453 -36.49 11.39 15.64
N PRO A 454 -36.33 11.82 14.38
CA PRO A 454 -35.07 12.42 13.93
C PRO A 454 -34.68 13.65 14.75
N LYS A 455 -33.40 13.77 15.09
CA LYS A 455 -32.85 14.92 15.79
C LYS A 455 -32.26 15.91 14.80
N LYS A 456 -32.79 17.14 14.79
CA LYS A 456 -32.23 18.26 14.01
C LYS A 456 -31.38 19.16 14.90
N VAL A 457 -30.27 19.63 14.36
CA VAL A 457 -29.32 20.51 15.03
C VAL A 457 -28.86 21.59 14.06
N ASP A 458 -28.77 22.82 14.52
CA ASP A 458 -28.11 23.91 13.79
C ASP A 458 -26.72 24.14 14.39
N VAL A 459 -25.68 24.05 13.57
CA VAL A 459 -24.31 24.36 13.98
C VAL A 459 -23.71 25.35 13.01
N ALA A 460 -23.52 26.59 13.45
CA ALA A 460 -22.99 27.67 12.63
C ALA A 460 -23.76 27.85 11.30
N GLY A 461 -25.09 27.72 11.34
CA GLY A 461 -25.97 27.82 10.16
C GLY A 461 -26.06 26.55 9.31
N ASN A 462 -25.33 25.48 9.67
CA ASN A 462 -25.46 24.17 9.04
C ASN A 462 -26.56 23.38 9.73
N GLN A 463 -27.55 22.93 8.98
CA GLN A 463 -28.65 22.12 9.52
C GLN A 463 -28.31 20.64 9.36
N ILE A 464 -28.07 19.95 10.47
CA ILE A 464 -27.74 18.52 10.50
C ILE A 464 -28.92 17.75 11.10
N THR A 465 -29.34 16.69 10.43
CA THR A 465 -30.41 15.80 10.86
C THR A 465 -29.86 14.39 11.05
N PHE A 466 -29.90 13.91 12.28
CA PHE A 466 -29.64 12.51 12.64
C PHE A 466 -30.96 11.75 12.64
N LYS A 467 -31.00 10.59 11.97
CA LYS A 467 -32.20 9.76 11.86
C LYS A 467 -32.09 8.49 12.71
N SER A 468 -33.11 7.64 12.63
CA SER A 468 -33.19 6.36 13.32
C SER A 468 -31.94 5.51 13.10
N ILE A 469 -31.48 4.85 14.16
CA ILE A 469 -30.26 4.08 14.16
C ILE A 469 -30.47 2.66 13.64
N GLU A 470 -29.39 2.07 13.11
CA GLU A 470 -29.21 0.63 12.97
C GLU A 470 -28.11 0.23 13.95
N MET A 471 -28.41 -0.70 14.87
CA MET A 471 -27.49 -1.06 15.96
C MET A 471 -27.25 -2.57 15.96
N GLU A 472 -25.98 -2.95 16.01
CA GLU A 472 -25.52 -4.33 16.15
C GLU A 472 -24.68 -4.44 17.41
N VAL A 473 -25.02 -5.39 18.28
CA VAL A 473 -24.29 -5.66 19.53
C VAL A 473 -23.74 -7.08 19.48
N ASN A 474 -22.43 -7.22 19.65
CA ASN A 474 -21.76 -8.50 19.81
C ASN A 474 -21.14 -8.63 21.21
N GLU A 475 -20.38 -9.71 21.45
CA GLU A 475 -19.86 -10.03 22.79
C GLU A 475 -18.93 -8.97 23.40
N GLU A 476 -18.36 -8.08 22.60
CA GLU A 476 -17.39 -7.08 23.08
C GLU A 476 -17.69 -5.66 22.60
N ASN A 477 -18.53 -5.51 21.56
CA ASN A 477 -18.68 -4.24 20.86
C ASN A 477 -20.14 -3.91 20.54
N THR A 478 -20.42 -2.61 20.48
CA THR A 478 -21.65 -2.03 19.93
C THR A 478 -21.28 -1.22 18.70
N SER A 479 -21.81 -1.61 17.54
CA SER A 479 -21.76 -0.87 16.29
C SER A 479 -23.06 -0.09 16.12
N ILE A 480 -22.96 1.19 15.81
CA ILE A 480 -24.10 2.10 15.62
C ILE A 480 -23.94 2.81 14.29
N ASP A 481 -24.91 2.60 13.41
CA ASP A 481 -25.04 3.29 12.14
C ASP A 481 -26.17 4.31 12.24
N ILE A 482 -25.83 5.59 12.06
CA ILE A 482 -26.78 6.69 12.16
C ILE A 482 -26.88 7.35 10.79
N PRO A 483 -28.01 7.23 10.06
CA PRO A 483 -28.19 7.99 8.84
C PRO A 483 -28.19 9.50 9.13
N VAL A 484 -27.43 10.24 8.34
CA VAL A 484 -27.22 11.68 8.48
C VAL A 484 -27.60 12.39 7.19
N GLU A 485 -28.37 13.45 7.34
CA GLU A 485 -28.55 14.47 6.29
C GLU A 485 -28.05 15.81 6.80
N ALA A 486 -27.36 16.57 5.96
CA ALA A 486 -26.98 17.94 6.30
C ALA A 486 -27.27 18.90 5.14
N ILE A 487 -27.73 20.11 5.45
CA ILE A 487 -27.77 21.25 4.54
C ILE A 487 -26.73 22.25 5.06
N LEU A 488 -25.67 22.43 4.29
CA LEU A 488 -24.56 23.29 4.67
C LEU A 488 -24.88 24.75 4.43
N ALA A 489 -24.37 25.60 5.32
CA ALA A 489 -24.43 27.04 5.19
C ALA A 489 -23.68 27.51 3.92
N LYS A 490 -23.95 28.76 3.51
CA LYS A 490 -23.24 29.37 2.38
C LYS A 490 -21.72 29.30 2.61
N ASP A 491 -20.99 28.96 1.55
CA ASP A 491 -19.54 28.79 1.51
C ASP A 491 -18.99 27.62 2.35
N ILE A 492 -19.83 26.85 3.06
CA ILE A 492 -19.41 25.61 3.74
C ILE A 492 -19.55 24.44 2.78
N VAL A 493 -18.45 23.73 2.55
CA VAL A 493 -18.35 22.69 1.52
C VAL A 493 -18.20 21.27 2.06
N GLY A 494 -17.99 21.14 3.37
CA GLY A 494 -17.86 19.84 4.02
C GLY A 494 -17.86 19.90 5.54
N LEU A 495 -18.01 18.73 6.13
CA LEU A 495 -17.83 18.45 7.55
C LEU A 495 -16.53 17.64 7.73
N PRO A 496 -15.92 17.64 8.93
CA PRO A 496 -14.79 16.77 9.23
C PRO A 496 -15.09 15.31 8.96
N LYS A 497 -14.13 14.62 8.33
CA LYS A 497 -14.21 13.17 8.06
C LYS A 497 -14.07 12.34 9.33
N LEU A 498 -13.31 12.84 10.32
CA LEU A 498 -13.10 12.21 11.62
C LEU A 498 -13.75 13.10 12.69
N LEU A 499 -14.83 12.60 13.29
CA LEU A 499 -15.53 13.23 14.40
C LEU A 499 -15.11 12.55 15.70
N THR A 500 -15.18 13.28 16.81
CA THR A 500 -15.11 12.66 18.13
C THR A 500 -16.52 12.31 18.58
N VAL A 501 -16.72 11.06 19.02
CA VAL A 501 -17.98 10.60 19.61
C VAL A 501 -17.67 9.97 20.96
N LYS A 502 -18.41 10.37 21.99
CA LYS A 502 -18.28 9.83 23.35
C LYS A 502 -19.57 9.17 23.80
N ASP A 503 -19.46 8.15 24.63
CA ASP A 503 -20.60 7.53 25.30
C ASP A 503 -21.09 8.39 26.49
N GLU A 504 -22.12 7.89 27.19
CA GLU A 504 -22.70 8.55 28.37
C GLU A 504 -21.72 8.70 29.56
N ASN A 505 -20.63 7.93 29.59
CA ASN A 505 -19.59 7.96 30.62
C ASN A 505 -18.39 8.82 30.21
N GLY A 506 -18.39 9.37 28.99
CA GLY A 506 -17.30 10.16 28.43
C GLY A 506 -16.18 9.35 27.75
N ASN A 507 -16.36 8.04 27.58
CA ASN A 507 -15.41 7.19 26.85
C ASN A 507 -15.53 7.46 25.35
N GLU A 508 -14.41 7.57 24.66
CA GLU A 508 -14.38 7.79 23.21
C GLU A 508 -14.66 6.50 22.43
N ALA A 509 -15.39 6.63 21.33
CA ALA A 509 -15.60 5.53 20.39
C ALA A 509 -14.26 5.10 19.76
N ARG A 510 -14.08 3.80 19.58
CA ARG A 510 -12.89 3.21 18.96
C ARG A 510 -12.81 3.57 17.46
N VAL A 511 -13.96 3.59 16.79
CA VAL A 511 -14.05 3.95 15.37
C VAL A 511 -15.18 4.95 15.20
N VAL A 512 -14.90 6.02 14.45
CA VAL A 512 -15.92 6.99 14.00
C VAL A 512 -15.67 7.30 12.54
N ARG A 513 -16.68 7.13 11.69
CA ARG A 513 -16.60 7.44 10.26
C ARG A 513 -17.84 8.18 9.79
N LEU A 514 -17.67 9.39 9.28
CA LEU A 514 -18.72 10.10 8.56
C LEU A 514 -18.60 9.80 7.06
N MET A 515 -19.55 9.04 6.53
CA MET A 515 -19.61 8.69 5.11
C MET A 515 -20.82 9.35 4.47
N VAL A 516 -20.57 10.42 3.74
CA VAL A 516 -21.62 11.22 3.10
C VAL A 516 -21.34 11.42 1.62
N ASN A 517 -22.39 11.40 0.83
CA ASN A 517 -22.40 11.84 -0.55
C ASN A 517 -22.79 13.32 -0.61
N LYS A 518 -22.14 14.05 -1.50
CA LYS A 518 -22.36 15.48 -1.71
C LYS A 518 -23.29 15.70 -2.90
N LYS A 519 -24.29 16.55 -2.74
CA LYS A 519 -25.17 17.04 -3.81
C LYS A 519 -25.27 18.56 -3.70
N GLU A 520 -25.12 19.27 -4.82
CA GLU A 520 -25.31 20.71 -4.86
C GLU A 520 -26.77 21.04 -5.23
N ASN A 521 -27.41 21.90 -4.46
CA ASN A 521 -28.75 22.39 -4.73
C ASN A 521 -28.72 23.54 -5.74
N GLN A 522 -29.87 23.82 -6.39
CA GLN A 522 -29.99 24.90 -7.39
C GLN A 522 -29.64 26.30 -6.87
N ASN A 523 -29.71 26.52 -5.56
CA ASN A 523 -29.37 27.78 -4.89
C ASN A 523 -27.89 27.84 -4.43
N GLY A 524 -27.06 26.85 -4.81
CA GLY A 524 -25.64 26.77 -4.45
C GLY A 524 -25.36 26.27 -3.03
N THR A 525 -26.39 25.87 -2.25
CA THR A 525 -26.16 25.19 -0.96
C THR A 525 -25.84 23.72 -1.18
N ILE A 526 -25.04 23.16 -0.29
CA ILE A 526 -24.61 21.77 -0.38
C ILE A 526 -25.48 20.91 0.54
N LYS A 527 -26.04 19.84 -0.01
CA LYS A 527 -26.70 18.76 0.73
C LYS A 527 -25.73 17.58 0.88
N LEU A 528 -25.58 17.11 2.10
CA LEU A 528 -24.87 15.87 2.43
C LEU A 528 -25.90 14.80 2.81
N GLU A 529 -25.72 13.57 2.31
CA GLU A 529 -26.57 12.43 2.64
C GLU A 529 -25.70 11.18 2.82
N GLY A 530 -25.87 10.46 3.93
CA GLY A 530 -25.15 9.21 4.18
C GLY A 530 -25.33 8.73 5.60
N LYS A 531 -24.25 8.28 6.25
CA LYS A 531 -24.28 7.76 7.62
C LYS A 531 -23.04 8.10 8.43
N LEU A 532 -23.22 8.13 9.75
CA LEU A 532 -22.18 8.16 10.77
C LEU A 532 -22.08 6.75 11.37
N GLU A 533 -20.96 6.07 11.15
CA GLU A 533 -20.66 4.78 11.78
C GLU A 533 -19.86 5.01 13.06
N VAL A 534 -20.26 4.36 14.14
CA VAL A 534 -19.64 4.47 15.46
C VAL A 534 -19.46 3.08 16.07
N LEU A 535 -18.24 2.76 16.51
CA LEU A 535 -17.95 1.50 17.20
C LEU A 535 -17.44 1.77 18.62
N PHE A 536 -18.11 1.20 19.62
CA PHE A 536 -17.63 1.16 21.00
C PHE A 536 -17.24 -0.27 21.40
N GLN A 537 -16.23 -0.40 22.26
CA GLN A 537 -15.86 -1.68 22.90
C GLN A 537 -16.63 -1.88 24.22
N LYS A 538 -17.96 -1.81 24.15
CA LYS A 538 -18.89 -2.10 25.25
C LYS A 538 -20.27 -2.44 24.66
N LYS A 539 -21.15 -3.10 25.42
CA LYS A 539 -22.50 -3.53 24.97
C LYS A 539 -23.63 -2.53 25.20
N ASP A 540 -23.53 -1.71 26.26
CA ASP A 540 -24.68 -0.96 26.79
C ASP A 540 -24.60 0.55 26.49
N VAL A 541 -24.30 0.93 25.25
CA VAL A 541 -24.34 2.34 24.84
C VAL A 541 -25.81 2.79 24.82
N LYS A 542 -26.15 3.84 25.58
CA LYS A 542 -27.53 4.37 25.64
C LYS A 542 -27.66 5.77 25.07
N GLU A 543 -26.62 6.56 25.25
CA GLU A 543 -26.51 7.92 24.74
C GLU A 543 -25.11 8.11 24.17
N ILE A 544 -25.03 8.87 23.08
CA ILE A 544 -23.76 9.32 22.53
C ILE A 544 -23.74 10.84 22.43
N THR A 545 -22.56 11.41 22.57
CA THR A 545 -22.29 12.83 22.32
C THR A 545 -21.40 12.95 21.10
N VAL A 546 -21.91 13.56 20.03
CA VAL A 546 -21.16 13.85 18.81
C VAL A 546 -20.56 15.24 18.92
N PHE A 547 -19.24 15.34 18.80
CA PHE A 547 -18.50 16.60 18.84
C PHE A 547 -18.15 17.05 17.42
N LEU A 548 -18.53 18.27 17.09
CA LEU A 548 -18.15 18.94 15.87
C LEU A 548 -17.26 20.13 16.24
N ASP A 549 -15.99 20.04 15.88
CA ASP A 549 -14.92 20.97 16.27
C ASP A 549 -14.55 21.97 15.16
N HIS A 550 -14.90 21.68 13.90
CA HIS A 550 -14.74 22.58 12.78
C HIS A 550 -15.70 22.26 11.63
N VAL A 551 -15.82 23.20 10.69
CA VAL A 551 -16.47 23.02 9.39
C VAL A 551 -15.49 23.40 8.29
N ILE A 552 -15.66 22.83 7.10
CA ILE A 552 -14.77 23.12 5.97
C ILE A 552 -15.39 24.22 5.11
N LYS A 553 -14.74 25.37 5.09
CA LYS A 553 -15.14 26.54 4.31
C LYS A 553 -14.36 26.62 3.00
N GLU A 554 -15.05 26.92 1.91
CA GLU A 554 -14.45 27.31 0.65
C GLU A 554 -14.16 28.81 0.64
N ASN A 555 -12.92 29.16 0.36
CA ASN A 555 -12.50 30.53 0.13
C ASN A 555 -12.13 30.67 -1.33
N LYS A 556 -12.97 31.35 -2.09
CA LYS A 556 -12.69 31.65 -3.50
C LYS A 556 -11.50 32.60 -3.58
N VAL A 557 -10.57 32.25 -4.46
CA VAL A 557 -9.37 33.02 -4.74
C VAL A 557 -9.21 33.12 -6.25
N ASP A 558 -8.48 34.12 -6.71
CA ASP A 558 -8.07 34.25 -8.10
C ASP A 558 -6.55 34.39 -8.11
N TRP A 559 -5.86 33.24 -8.13
CA TRP A 559 -4.41 33.20 -8.02
C TRP A 559 -3.80 32.37 -9.13
N GLU A 560 -3.07 33.05 -10.01
CA GLU A 560 -2.34 32.44 -11.10
C GLU A 560 -0.84 32.45 -10.84
N VAL A 561 -0.20 31.29 -11.01
CA VAL A 561 1.26 31.16 -10.92
C VAL A 561 1.80 30.56 -12.21
N GLN A 562 2.68 31.31 -12.86
CA GLN A 562 3.43 30.86 -14.03
C GLN A 562 4.54 29.90 -13.61
N ILE A 563 4.49 28.67 -14.12
CA ILE A 563 5.50 27.65 -13.96
C ILE A 563 6.27 27.63 -15.28
N LYS A 564 7.34 28.44 -15.35
CA LYS A 564 8.19 28.50 -16.54
C LYS A 564 9.11 27.29 -16.57
N GLY A 565 9.15 26.60 -17.70
CA GLY A 565 10.27 25.74 -18.04
C GLY A 565 11.53 26.57 -18.19
N GLU A 566 12.65 26.15 -17.60
CA GLU A 566 13.95 26.74 -17.95
C GLU A 566 14.16 26.55 -19.46
N LYS A 567 14.17 27.64 -20.22
CA LYS A 567 14.69 27.64 -21.58
C LYS A 567 16.18 27.31 -21.47
N LYS A 568 16.56 26.10 -21.87
CA LYS A 568 17.96 25.73 -22.09
C LYS A 568 18.56 26.52 -23.23
#